data_AF-A0A945J449-F1
#
_entry.id   AF-A0A945J449-F1
#
_cell.length_a   1.000
_cell.length_b   1.000
_cell.length_c   1.000
_cell.angle_alpha   90.00
_cell.angle_beta   90.00
_cell.angle_gamma   90.00
#
_symmetry.space_group_name_H-M   'P 1'
#
loop_
_entity.id
_entity.type
_entity.pdbx_description
1 polymer ?
#
loop_
_entity_poly.entity_id
_entity_poly.type
_entity_poly.pdbx_seq_one_letter_code
_entity_poly.pdbx_strand_id
1 'polypeptide(L)'
;DLLLLHERITKDFPDALLIRDMRPELIDRCLDFADRLESLHGKWSLFTGGKVSAIEKEFATLFPNSTKAQPLRTKFLLIRQEMELYQSVLRTEKKWKALELDLFAILREDETKDLRLLLQNAQEMGNRLWQIIYQSSEVKKCVELLGIDFTNIHPLFDNQTVRINTNAL
;
A
#
# COMPACT_ATOMS: atom_id res chain seq x y z
N ASP A 1 7.17 6.68 -3.19
CA ASP A 1 5.92 6.18 -2.58
C ASP A 1 5.93 4.69 -2.27
N LEU A 2 5.99 3.78 -3.23
CA LEU A 2 6.00 2.33 -2.94
C LEU A 2 7.21 1.90 -2.09
N LEU A 3 8.40 2.44 -2.36
CA LEU A 3 9.60 2.18 -1.56
C LEU A 3 9.43 2.65 -0.10
N LEU A 4 8.92 3.87 0.09
CA LEU A 4 8.65 4.43 1.42
C LEU A 4 7.57 3.62 2.16
N LEU A 5 6.56 3.14 1.45
CA LEU A 5 5.53 2.27 2.03
C LEU A 5 6.14 0.95 2.49
N HIS A 6 7.00 0.33 1.67
CA HIS A 6 7.73 -0.88 2.06
C HIS A 6 8.62 -0.65 3.29
N GLU A 7 9.37 0.45 3.35
CA GLU A 7 10.16 0.80 4.54
C GLU A 7 9.28 0.96 5.78
N ARG A 8 8.14 1.64 5.66
CA ARG A 8 7.21 1.85 6.77
C ARG A 8 6.63 0.54 7.28
N ILE A 9 6.24 -0.36 6.38
CA ILE A 9 5.74 -1.70 6.75
C ILE A 9 6.82 -2.48 7.49
N THR A 10 8.05 -2.50 6.97
CA THR A 10 9.13 -3.33 7.50
C THR A 10 9.78 -2.78 8.77
N LYS A 11 9.85 -1.45 8.94
CA LYS A 11 10.51 -0.80 10.08
C LYS A 11 9.54 -0.35 11.17
N ASP A 12 8.43 0.28 10.78
CA ASP A 12 7.54 0.94 11.74
C ASP A 12 6.38 0.02 12.16
N PHE A 13 5.96 -0.91 11.29
CA PHE A 13 4.85 -1.85 11.55
C PHE A 13 5.23 -3.31 11.26
N PRO A 14 6.36 -3.83 11.79
CA PRO A 14 6.82 -5.19 11.49
C PRO A 14 5.82 -6.28 11.91
N ASP A 15 4.99 -5.98 12.91
CA ASP A 15 3.96 -6.87 13.46
C ASP A 15 2.53 -6.40 13.16
N ALA A 16 2.29 -5.81 11.98
CA ALA A 16 0.94 -5.37 11.58
C ALA A 16 -0.08 -6.51 11.74
N LEU A 17 -1.00 -6.35 12.70
CA LEU A 17 -1.86 -7.43 13.20
C LEU A 17 -2.99 -7.74 12.22
N LEU A 18 -3.44 -6.76 11.45
CA LEU A 18 -4.60 -6.85 10.56
C LEU A 18 -4.23 -7.12 9.10
N ILE A 19 -2.95 -7.20 8.77
CA ILE A 19 -2.46 -7.13 7.39
C ILE A 19 -3.06 -8.21 6.47
N ARG A 20 -3.40 -9.37 7.04
CA ARG A 20 -3.97 -10.54 6.33
C ARG A 20 -5.44 -10.40 5.95
N ASP A 21 -6.18 -9.55 6.66
CA ASP A 21 -7.63 -9.38 6.46
C ASP A 21 -8.00 -7.96 6.01
N MET A 22 -7.05 -7.03 6.11
CA MET A 22 -7.31 -5.61 5.92
C MET A 22 -7.75 -5.28 4.50
N ARG A 23 -8.76 -4.41 4.41
CA ARG A 23 -9.32 -3.86 3.18
C ARG A 23 -9.60 -2.37 3.37
N PRO A 24 -9.66 -1.57 2.29
CA PRO A 24 -9.94 -0.14 2.39
C PRO A 24 -11.20 0.18 3.21
N GLU A 25 -12.27 -0.60 3.01
CA GLU A 25 -13.58 -0.37 3.64
C GLU A 25 -13.58 -0.70 5.13
N LEU A 26 -12.57 -1.40 5.63
CA LEU A 26 -12.44 -1.78 7.03
C LEU A 26 -11.71 -0.73 7.87
N ILE A 27 -11.05 0.26 7.27
CA ILE A 27 -10.28 1.29 7.99
C ILE A 27 -11.17 2.05 8.97
N ASP A 28 -12.25 2.63 8.47
CA ASP A 28 -13.18 3.41 9.29
C ASP A 28 -13.89 2.52 10.34
N ARG A 29 -14.13 1.25 10.00
CA ARG A 29 -14.75 0.28 10.92
C ARG A 29 -13.83 -0.09 12.09
N CYS A 30 -12.53 -0.20 11.85
CA CYS A 30 -11.54 -0.38 12.91
C CYS A 30 -11.48 0.82 13.85
N LEU A 31 -11.57 2.04 13.31
CA LEU A 31 -11.63 3.25 14.11
C LEU A 31 -12.90 3.29 14.98
N ASP A 32 -14.07 2.94 14.42
CA ASP A 32 -15.33 2.81 15.18
C ASP A 32 -15.20 1.81 16.33
N PHE A 33 -14.61 0.64 16.09
CA PHE A 33 -14.39 -0.33 17.17
C PHE A 33 -13.49 0.23 18.27
N ALA A 34 -12.41 0.91 17.91
CA ALA A 34 -11.50 1.52 18.88
C ALA A 34 -12.20 2.61 19.70
N ASP A 35 -12.99 3.48 19.06
CA ASP A 35 -13.74 4.56 19.71
C ASP A 35 -14.80 4.00 20.68
N ARG A 36 -15.54 2.97 20.24
CA ARG A 36 -16.52 2.28 21.08
C ARG A 36 -15.88 1.64 22.29
N LEU A 37 -14.72 1.00 22.13
CA LEU A 37 -13.99 0.38 23.25
C LEU A 37 -13.39 1.43 24.19
N GLU A 38 -12.84 2.50 23.67
CA GLU A 38 -12.31 3.62 24.46
C GLU A 38 -13.41 4.27 25.30
N SER A 39 -14.61 4.48 24.73
CA SER A 39 -15.76 5.02 25.48
C SER A 39 -16.21 4.14 26.66
N LEU A 40 -15.87 2.85 26.61
CA LEU A 40 -16.16 1.85 27.64
C LEU A 40 -14.99 1.68 28.61
N HIS A 41 -13.79 2.12 28.26
CA HIS A 41 -12.58 1.99 29.07
C HIS A 41 -12.74 2.74 30.40
N GLY A 42 -12.67 2.03 31.52
CA GLY A 42 -12.91 2.56 32.87
C GLY A 42 -14.35 2.42 33.39
N LYS A 43 -15.31 2.00 32.56
CA LYS A 43 -16.69 1.67 32.99
C LYS A 43 -16.96 0.16 33.04
N TRP A 44 -15.89 -0.64 33.02
CA TRP A 44 -15.92 -2.10 32.93
C TRP A 44 -16.60 -2.73 34.15
N SER A 45 -17.91 -2.86 34.03
CA SER A 45 -18.80 -3.58 34.93
C SER A 45 -19.49 -4.73 34.17
N LEU A 46 -20.17 -5.62 34.87
CA LEU A 46 -20.92 -6.74 34.27
C LEU A 46 -21.89 -6.30 33.16
N PHE A 47 -22.47 -5.09 33.25
CA PHE A 47 -23.35 -4.52 32.22
C PHE A 47 -22.64 -4.12 30.92
N THR A 48 -21.36 -3.73 31.00
CA THR A 48 -20.54 -3.39 29.82
C THR A 48 -19.90 -4.62 29.16
N GLY A 49 -19.78 -5.73 29.90
CA GLY A 49 -19.18 -6.98 29.40
C GLY A 49 -19.91 -7.53 28.17
N GLY A 50 -21.24 -7.45 28.12
CA GLY A 50 -22.03 -7.86 26.96
C GLY A 50 -21.75 -7.02 25.71
N LYS A 51 -21.57 -5.69 25.87
CA LYS A 51 -21.24 -4.78 24.76
C LYS A 51 -19.84 -5.01 24.23
N VAL A 52 -18.85 -5.20 25.13
CA VAL A 52 -17.49 -5.54 24.74
C VAL A 52 -17.45 -6.89 24.01
N SER A 53 -18.17 -7.90 24.51
CA SER A 53 -18.25 -9.20 23.84
C SER A 53 -18.90 -9.13 22.45
N ALA A 54 -19.90 -8.27 22.26
CA ALA A 54 -20.50 -8.05 20.95
C ALA A 54 -19.50 -7.42 19.96
N ILE A 55 -18.74 -6.41 20.40
CA ILE A 55 -17.67 -5.78 19.61
C ILE A 55 -16.61 -6.82 19.21
N GLU A 56 -16.14 -7.62 20.17
CA GLU A 56 -15.13 -8.67 19.92
C GLU A 56 -15.60 -9.71 18.89
N LYS A 57 -16.87 -10.14 18.97
CA LYS A 57 -17.45 -11.09 18.00
C LYS A 57 -17.58 -10.49 16.60
N GLU A 58 -18.02 -9.24 16.52
CA GLU A 58 -18.14 -8.53 15.26
C GLU A 58 -16.76 -8.37 14.60
N PHE A 59 -15.77 -7.95 15.39
CA PHE A 59 -14.38 -7.85 14.97
C PHE A 59 -13.83 -9.19 14.49
N ALA A 60 -13.99 -10.26 15.26
CA ALA A 60 -13.52 -11.60 14.88
C ALA A 60 -14.15 -12.12 13.58
N THR A 61 -15.38 -11.70 13.27
CA THR A 61 -16.07 -12.05 12.02
C THR A 61 -15.45 -11.34 10.81
N LEU A 62 -15.00 -10.09 11.00
CA LEU A 62 -14.38 -9.28 9.94
C LEU A 62 -12.90 -9.62 9.72
N PHE A 63 -12.23 -10.12 10.78
CA PHE A 63 -10.79 -10.39 10.81
C PHE A 63 -10.49 -11.86 11.22
N PRO A 64 -10.90 -12.85 10.42
CA PRO A 64 -10.76 -14.27 10.76
C PRO A 64 -9.31 -14.79 10.76
N ASN A 65 -8.42 -14.19 9.96
CA ASN A 65 -7.01 -14.58 9.84
C ASN A 65 -6.10 -13.80 10.81
N SER A 66 -6.58 -12.70 11.37
CA SER A 66 -5.86 -11.86 12.33
C SER A 66 -6.11 -12.26 13.79
N THR A 67 -5.91 -13.53 14.13
CA THR A 67 -6.07 -14.04 15.50
C THR A 67 -5.17 -13.33 16.52
N LYS A 68 -3.98 -12.89 16.08
CA LYS A 68 -3.05 -12.09 16.90
C LYS A 68 -3.58 -10.70 17.25
N ALA A 69 -4.61 -10.20 16.57
CA ALA A 69 -5.27 -8.94 16.91
C ALA A 69 -6.23 -9.07 18.11
N GLN A 70 -6.55 -10.31 18.52
CA GLN A 70 -7.50 -10.60 19.59
C GLN A 70 -6.79 -10.81 20.94
N PRO A 71 -7.44 -10.50 22.07
CA PRO A 71 -8.72 -9.78 22.17
C PRO A 71 -8.53 -8.28 21.89
N LEU A 72 -9.51 -7.67 21.22
CA LEU A 72 -9.48 -6.26 20.82
C LEU A 72 -9.47 -5.32 22.02
N ARG A 73 -10.15 -5.65 23.12
CA ARG A 73 -10.24 -4.83 24.34
C ARG A 73 -8.88 -4.43 24.93
N THR A 74 -7.82 -5.23 24.69
CA THR A 74 -6.46 -4.95 25.15
C THR A 74 -5.56 -4.40 24.06
N LYS A 75 -5.97 -4.50 22.79
CA LYS A 75 -5.16 -4.18 21.61
C LYS A 75 -5.72 -3.04 20.76
N PHE A 76 -6.86 -2.45 21.15
CA PHE A 76 -7.56 -1.42 20.37
C PHE A 76 -6.69 -0.19 20.08
N LEU A 77 -5.79 0.19 21.00
CA LEU A 77 -4.84 1.29 20.76
C LEU A 77 -3.80 0.94 19.69
N LEU A 78 -3.27 -0.29 19.71
CA LEU A 78 -2.33 -0.77 18.69
C LEU A 78 -3.00 -0.84 17.32
N ILE A 79 -4.23 -1.36 17.27
CA ILE A 79 -5.02 -1.43 16.04
C ILE A 79 -5.36 -0.04 15.50
N ARG A 80 -5.66 0.92 16.39
CA ARG A 80 -5.85 2.32 16.01
C ARG A 80 -4.58 2.91 15.39
N GLN A 81 -3.41 2.67 15.98
CA GLN A 81 -2.12 3.11 15.42
C GLN A 81 -1.87 2.47 14.05
N GLU A 82 -2.19 1.19 13.89
CA GLU A 82 -2.08 0.47 12.62
C GLU A 82 -2.94 1.07 11.50
N MET A 83 -4.01 1.82 11.81
CA MET A 83 -4.81 2.50 10.79
C MET A 83 -4.02 3.57 10.03
N GLU A 84 -2.99 4.15 10.64
CA GLU A 84 -2.12 5.10 9.94
C GLU A 84 -1.32 4.44 8.80
N LEU A 85 -0.94 3.17 8.98
CA LEU A 85 -0.32 2.36 7.93
C LEU A 85 -1.31 2.16 6.79
N TYR A 86 -2.52 1.69 7.07
CA TYR A 86 -3.51 1.39 6.03
C TYR A 86 -4.00 2.62 5.29
N GLN A 87 -4.10 3.76 5.96
CA GLN A 87 -4.31 5.05 5.28
C GLN A 87 -3.15 5.42 4.35
N SER A 88 -1.91 5.03 4.69
CA SER A 88 -0.74 5.19 3.82
C SER A 88 -0.81 4.28 2.59
N VAL A 89 -1.24 3.03 2.79
CA VAL A 89 -1.48 2.06 1.70
C VAL A 89 -2.53 2.62 0.75
N LEU A 90 -3.69 3.03 1.26
CA LEU A 90 -4.78 3.58 0.45
C LEU A 90 -4.38 4.86 -0.31
N ARG A 91 -3.62 5.76 0.32
CA ARG A 91 -3.09 6.94 -0.36
C ARG A 91 -2.12 6.57 -1.48
N THR A 92 -1.27 5.57 -1.25
CA THR A 92 -0.33 5.09 -2.27
C THR A 92 -1.10 4.45 -3.42
N GLU A 93 -2.02 3.54 -3.14
CA GLU A 93 -2.85 2.87 -4.16
C GLU A 93 -3.56 3.86 -5.07
N LYS A 94 -4.18 4.91 -4.48
CA LYS A 94 -4.83 5.99 -5.25
C LYS A 94 -3.90 6.70 -6.24
N LYS A 95 -2.62 6.87 -5.89
CA LYS A 95 -1.62 7.47 -6.80
C LYS A 95 -1.27 6.55 -7.96
N TRP A 96 -1.36 5.23 -7.75
CA TRP A 96 -1.06 4.20 -8.72
C TRP A 96 -2.32 3.65 -9.42
N LYS A 97 -3.47 4.33 -9.28
CA LYS A 97 -4.77 3.91 -9.83
C LYS A 97 -4.74 3.63 -11.33
N ALA A 98 -3.92 4.35 -12.10
CA ALA A 98 -3.78 4.15 -13.54
C ALA A 98 -3.23 2.76 -13.92
N LEU A 99 -2.54 2.09 -12.99
CA LEU A 99 -2.02 0.73 -13.18
C LEU A 99 -2.93 -0.34 -12.57
N GLU A 100 -4.11 0.04 -12.05
CA GLU A 100 -5.07 -0.88 -11.41
C GLU A 100 -4.42 -1.77 -10.33
N LEU A 101 -3.43 -1.22 -9.63
CA LEU A 101 -2.69 -1.91 -8.59
C LEU A 101 -3.55 -2.05 -7.33
N ASP A 102 -3.79 -3.27 -6.87
CA ASP A 102 -4.44 -3.56 -5.58
C ASP A 102 -3.38 -3.84 -4.52
N LEU A 103 -2.98 -2.80 -3.79
CA LEU A 103 -1.96 -2.92 -2.75
C LEU A 103 -2.46 -3.70 -1.54
N PHE A 104 -3.76 -3.61 -1.22
CA PHE A 104 -4.33 -4.40 -0.12
C PHE A 104 -4.34 -5.90 -0.45
N ALA A 105 -4.59 -6.29 -1.70
CA ALA A 105 -4.42 -7.69 -2.11
C ALA A 105 -2.97 -8.15 -2.00
N ILE A 106 -2.01 -7.35 -2.50
CA ILE A 106 -0.58 -7.67 -2.43
C ILE A 106 -0.13 -7.88 -0.98
N LEU A 107 -0.51 -6.99 -0.07
CA LEU A 107 -0.14 -7.09 1.34
C LEU A 107 -0.81 -8.25 2.08
N ARG A 108 -1.99 -8.68 1.63
CA ARG A 108 -2.68 -9.85 2.20
C ARG A 108 -2.03 -11.16 1.77
N GLU A 109 -1.53 -11.24 0.54
CA GLU A 109 -0.85 -12.43 0.02
C GLU A 109 0.39 -12.77 0.86
N ASP A 110 0.73 -14.06 0.92
CA ASP A 110 1.77 -14.59 1.83
C ASP A 110 3.16 -13.94 1.62
N GLU A 111 4.11 -14.22 2.51
CA GLU A 111 5.49 -13.68 2.55
C GLU A 111 6.23 -13.72 1.19
N THR A 112 5.75 -14.53 0.25
CA THR A 112 6.30 -14.72 -1.10
C THR A 112 5.88 -13.65 -2.13
N LYS A 113 4.87 -12.82 -1.84
CA LYS A 113 4.37 -11.76 -2.72
C LYS A 113 4.33 -10.40 -2.04
N ASP A 114 5.38 -10.13 -1.29
CA ASP A 114 5.61 -8.85 -0.63
C ASP A 114 5.77 -7.70 -1.66
N LEU A 115 5.44 -6.49 -1.24
CA LEU A 115 5.70 -5.23 -1.93
C LEU A 115 7.16 -5.13 -2.41
N ARG A 116 8.08 -5.80 -1.71
CA ARG A 116 9.47 -6.00 -2.14
C ARG A 116 9.60 -6.61 -3.54
N LEU A 117 8.84 -7.67 -3.85
CA LEU A 117 8.90 -8.34 -5.14
C LEU A 117 8.37 -7.43 -6.26
N LEU A 118 7.31 -6.67 -5.99
CA LEU A 118 6.82 -5.64 -6.91
C LEU A 118 7.90 -4.60 -7.20
N LEU A 119 8.58 -4.11 -6.16
CA LEU A 119 9.68 -3.16 -6.28
C LEU A 119 10.85 -3.73 -7.09
N GLN A 120 11.25 -4.98 -6.83
CA GLN A 120 12.30 -5.67 -7.57
C GLN A 120 11.93 -5.84 -9.04
N ASN A 121 10.71 -6.31 -9.33
CA ASN A 121 10.24 -6.48 -10.71
C ASN A 121 10.19 -5.15 -11.47
N ALA A 122 9.72 -4.08 -10.82
CA ALA A 122 9.72 -2.74 -11.42
C ALA A 122 11.15 -2.24 -11.70
N GLN A 123 12.08 -2.46 -10.78
CA GLN A 123 13.49 -2.08 -10.95
C GLN A 123 14.16 -2.89 -12.07
N GLU A 124 13.99 -4.21 -12.09
CA GLU A 124 14.52 -5.10 -13.13
C GLU A 124 13.95 -4.77 -14.52
N MET A 125 12.66 -4.45 -14.59
CA MET A 125 12.03 -3.99 -15.83
C MET A 125 12.65 -2.68 -16.32
N GLY A 126 12.84 -1.70 -15.42
CA GLY A 126 13.53 -0.44 -15.74
C GLY A 126 14.95 -0.67 -16.27
N ASN A 127 15.71 -1.55 -15.61
CA ASN A 127 17.06 -1.92 -16.03
C ASN A 127 17.08 -2.56 -17.43
N ARG A 128 16.14 -3.47 -17.72
CA ARG A 128 16.04 -4.13 -19.03
C ARG A 128 15.66 -3.16 -20.14
N LEU A 129 14.71 -2.25 -19.88
CA LEU A 129 14.35 -1.19 -20.82
C LEU A 129 15.57 -0.33 -21.14
N TRP A 130 16.32 0.07 -20.11
CA TRP A 130 17.56 0.82 -20.27
C TRP A 130 18.58 0.08 -21.15
N GLN A 131 18.78 -1.22 -20.92
CA GLN A 131 19.68 -2.04 -21.74
C GLN A 131 19.24 -2.09 -23.21
N ILE A 132 17.96 -2.29 -23.50
CA ILE A 132 17.42 -2.31 -24.87
C ILE A 132 17.71 -0.99 -25.58
N ILE A 133 17.45 0.14 -24.92
CA ILE A 133 17.68 1.47 -25.48
C ILE A 133 19.16 1.70 -25.78
N TYR A 134 20.06 1.30 -24.88
CA TYR A 134 21.50 1.53 -25.07
C TYR A 134 22.14 0.56 -26.06
N GLN A 135 21.66 -0.68 -26.14
CA GLN A 135 22.23 -1.70 -27.01
C GLN A 135 21.75 -1.58 -28.46
N SER A 136 20.62 -0.91 -28.73
CA SER A 136 20.17 -0.60 -30.09
C SER A 136 20.35 0.88 -30.42
N SER A 137 21.31 1.15 -31.31
CA SER A 137 21.60 2.52 -31.78
C SER A 137 20.41 3.17 -32.51
N GLU A 138 19.58 2.34 -33.13
CA GLU A 138 18.37 2.69 -33.86
C GLU A 138 17.24 3.08 -32.91
N VAL A 139 17.00 2.28 -31.85
CA VAL A 139 16.02 2.62 -30.82
C VAL A 139 16.39 3.93 -30.14
N LYS A 140 17.67 4.11 -29.81
CA LYS A 140 18.17 5.37 -29.25
C LYS A 140 17.86 6.57 -30.15
N LYS A 141 18.18 6.49 -31.45
CA LYS A 141 17.89 7.55 -32.43
C LYS A 141 16.38 7.83 -32.58
N CYS A 142 15.56 6.79 -32.65
CA CYS A 142 14.10 6.94 -32.75
C CYS A 142 13.54 7.68 -31.53
N VAL A 143 14.05 7.40 -30.34
CA VAL A 143 13.62 8.06 -29.10
C VAL A 143 14.10 9.52 -29.08
N GLU A 144 15.34 9.79 -29.47
CA GLU A 144 15.87 11.15 -29.60
C GLU A 144 15.04 11.99 -30.60
N LEU A 145 14.62 11.38 -31.72
CA LEU A 145 13.73 12.00 -32.71
C LEU A 145 12.34 12.35 -32.14
N LEU A 146 11.82 11.48 -31.28
CA LEU A 146 10.57 11.71 -30.55
C LEU A 146 10.73 12.77 -29.43
N GLY A 147 11.91 13.36 -29.25
CA GLY A 147 12.15 14.37 -28.20
C GLY A 147 12.06 13.81 -26.78
N ILE A 148 12.13 12.48 -26.64
CA ILE A 148 12.17 11.80 -25.35
C ILE A 148 13.63 11.69 -24.95
N ASP A 149 14.04 12.46 -23.95
CA ASP A 149 15.37 12.35 -23.38
C ASP A 149 15.33 11.36 -22.22
N PHE A 150 15.93 10.18 -22.37
CA PHE A 150 15.97 9.21 -21.27
C PHE A 150 16.85 9.61 -20.08
N THR A 151 17.69 10.65 -20.21
CA THR A 151 18.39 11.25 -19.07
C THR A 151 17.49 12.19 -18.26
N ASN A 152 16.35 12.56 -18.83
CA ASN A 152 15.30 13.35 -18.19
C ASN A 152 13.97 12.61 -18.29
N ILE A 153 13.55 11.87 -17.26
CA ILE A 153 12.33 11.04 -17.33
C ILE A 153 11.01 11.84 -17.45
N HIS A 154 11.01 13.16 -17.28
CA HIS A 154 9.78 13.97 -17.30
C HIS A 154 8.93 13.84 -18.58
N PRO A 155 9.50 13.84 -19.81
CA PRO A 155 8.75 13.70 -21.05
C PRO A 155 8.06 12.34 -21.22
N LEU A 156 8.44 11.31 -20.44
CA LEU A 156 7.75 10.00 -20.46
C LEU A 156 6.39 10.04 -19.77
N PHE A 157 6.15 11.02 -18.89
CA PHE A 157 4.94 11.11 -18.07
C PHE A 157 4.15 12.40 -18.30
N ASP A 158 4.68 13.31 -19.10
CA ASP A 158 4.02 14.55 -19.49
C ASP A 158 3.79 14.58 -21.00
N ASN A 159 2.54 14.31 -21.39
CA ASN A 159 2.10 14.28 -22.79
C ASN A 159 2.23 15.64 -23.50
N GLN A 160 2.51 16.73 -22.77
CA GLN A 160 2.67 18.07 -23.34
C GLN A 160 4.12 18.42 -23.69
N THR A 161 5.12 17.65 -23.22
CA THR A 161 6.55 17.97 -23.41
C THR A 161 7.22 17.25 -24.58
N VAL A 162 6.54 16.32 -25.25
CA VAL A 162 7.08 15.65 -26.45
C VAL A 162 7.02 16.59 -27.65
N ARG A 163 8.05 17.42 -27.81
CA ARG A 163 8.29 18.20 -29.03
C ARG A 163 9.09 17.33 -30.00
N ILE A 164 8.44 16.90 -31.07
CA ILE A 164 9.10 16.16 -32.16
C ILE A 164 10.29 16.99 -32.65
N ASN A 165 11.49 16.40 -32.61
CA ASN A 165 12.69 17.09 -33.07
C ASN A 165 12.80 16.96 -34.59
N THR A 166 12.30 17.98 -35.30
CA THR A 166 12.32 18.02 -36.78
C THR A 166 13.70 18.29 -37.37
N ASN A 167 14.71 18.61 -36.55
CA ASN A 167 16.06 18.97 -37.01
C ASN A 167 17.01 17.77 -37.11
N ALA A 168 16.56 16.57 -36.76
CA ALA A 168 17.35 15.33 -36.81
C ALA A 168 17.03 14.44 -38.03
N LEU A 169 16.29 15.00 -39.01
CA LEU A 169 16.06 14.41 -40.34
C LEU A 169 17.08 14.90 -41.36
#